data_AF-A0A2N0XQU6-F1
#
_entry.id   AF-A0A2N0XQU6-F1
#
_cell.length_a   1.000
_cell.length_b   1.000
_cell.length_c   1.000
_cell.angle_alpha   90.00
_cell.angle_beta   90.00
_cell.angle_gamma   90.00
#
_symmetry.space_group_name_H-M   'P 1'
#
loop_
_entity.id
_entity.type
_entity.pdbx_description
1 polymer ?
#
loop_
_entity_poly.entity_id
_entity_poly.type
_entity_poly.pdbx_seq_one_letter_code
_entity_poly.pdbx_strand_id
1 'polypeptide(L)' 'MPSNTKRAFTEQETAEYIGMSRSFLRQARMEGQRKNRTIAPPFIKIGRAVRYLKEDLDLWLESHTKLAHLPFGG' A
#
# COMPACT_ATOMS: atom_id res chain seq x y z
N MET A 1 -3.77 -22.51 19.17
CA MET A 1 -4.32 -22.15 17.86
C MET A 1 -3.18 -21.53 17.05
N PRO A 2 -2.70 -22.12 15.95
CA PRO A 2 -1.72 -21.44 15.12
C PRO A 2 -2.42 -20.25 14.47
N SER A 3 -2.10 -19.05 14.97
CA SER A 3 -2.43 -17.80 14.32
C SER A 3 -1.78 -17.83 12.94
N ASN A 4 -2.59 -18.10 11.92
CA ASN A 4 -2.13 -18.16 10.54
C ASN A 4 -1.86 -16.72 10.07
N THR A 5 -0.72 -16.18 10.51
CA THR A 5 -0.27 -14.83 10.18
C THR A 5 0.18 -14.83 8.73
N LYS A 6 -0.78 -14.78 7.79
CA LYS A 6 -0.48 -14.62 6.37
C LYS A 6 0.33 -13.34 6.22
N ARG A 7 1.62 -13.51 5.90
CA ARG A 7 2.52 -12.39 5.61
C ARG A 7 2.35 -11.87 4.19
N ALA A 8 1.86 -12.69 3.26
CA ALA A 8 1.72 -12.33 1.86
C ALA A 8 0.25 -12.17 1.45
N PHE A 9 -0.15 -10.93 1.18
CA PHE A 9 -1.45 -10.53 0.67
C PHE A 9 -1.47 -10.48 -0.84
N THR A 10 -2.64 -10.73 -1.41
CA THR A 10 -2.91 -10.45 -2.83
C THR A 10 -3.24 -8.97 -3.02
N GLU A 11 -3.29 -8.52 -4.27
CA GLU A 11 -3.69 -7.14 -4.60
C GLU A 11 -5.09 -6.79 -4.07
N GLN A 12 -5.98 -7.78 -3.99
CA GLN A 12 -7.34 -7.61 -3.47
C GLN A 12 -7.34 -7.48 -1.95
N GLU A 13 -6.65 -8.38 -1.24
CA GLU A 13 -6.50 -8.27 0.21
C GLU A 13 -5.72 -7.00 0.60
N THR A 14 -4.76 -6.57 -0.22
CA THR A 14 -4.00 -5.33 0.01
C THR A 14 -4.90 -4.11 -0.07
N ALA A 15 -5.75 -4.05 -1.09
CA ALA A 15 -6.74 -2.99 -1.24
C ALA A 15 -7.66 -2.92 -0.01
N GLU A 16 -8.16 -4.06 0.46
CA GLU A 16 -8.96 -4.15 1.68
C GLU A 16 -8.16 -3.74 2.94
N TYR A 17 -6.90 -4.16 3.05
CA TYR A 17 -6.02 -3.90 4.20
C TYR A 17 -5.69 -2.41 4.36
N ILE A 18 -5.30 -1.75 3.27
CA ILE A 18 -4.96 -0.31 3.29
C ILE A 18 -6.20 0.59 3.11
N GLY A 19 -7.39 -0.01 2.96
CA GLY A 19 -8.66 0.72 2.77
C GLY A 19 -8.79 1.44 1.42
N MET A 20 -8.11 0.95 0.38
CA MET A 20 -8.10 1.53 -0.97
C MET A 20 -8.75 0.59 -2.00
N SER A 21 -8.95 1.07 -3.22
CA SER A 21 -9.44 0.22 -4.33
C SER A 21 -8.31 -0.45 -5.10
N ARG A 22 -8.55 -1.65 -5.66
CA ARG A 22 -7.58 -2.30 -6.59
C ARG A 22 -7.21 -1.39 -7.78
N SER A 23 -8.20 -0.65 -8.27
CA SER A 23 -8.02 0.36 -9.32
C SER A 23 -7.06 1.47 -8.91
N PHE A 24 -7.12 1.89 -7.63
CA PHE A 24 -6.19 2.86 -7.06
C PHE A 24 -4.76 2.33 -7.06
N LEU A 25 -4.54 1.08 -6.61
CA LEU A 25 -3.21 0.44 -6.65
C LEU A 25 -2.66 0.35 -8.09
N ARG A 26 -3.52 0.07 -9.06
CA ARG A 26 -3.14 0.04 -10.48
C ARG A 26 -2.83 1.44 -11.03
N GLN A 27 -3.62 2.44 -10.68
CA GLN A 27 -3.38 3.84 -11.05
C GLN A 27 -2.09 4.37 -10.42
N ALA A 28 -1.87 4.14 -9.13
CA ALA A 28 -0.67 4.56 -8.42
C ALA A 28 0.61 3.91 -9.00
N ARG A 29 0.53 2.67 -9.50
CA ARG A 29 1.64 2.04 -10.25
C ARG A 29 1.91 2.70 -11.59
N MET A 30 0.86 3.14 -12.30
CA MET A 30 0.97 3.75 -13.63
C MET A 30 1.34 5.24 -13.58
N GLU A 31 0.81 5.99 -12.62
CA GLU A 31 1.09 7.42 -12.45
C GLU A 31 2.54 7.67 -12.00
N GLY A 32 3.16 6.69 -11.32
CA GLY A 32 4.57 6.74 -10.93
C GLY A 32 4.88 7.87 -9.94
N GLN A 33 6.16 7.94 -9.54
CA GLN A 33 6.77 8.88 -8.59
C GLN A 33 6.67 10.37 -9.01
N ARG A 34 5.47 10.88 -9.31
CA ARG A 34 5.26 12.33 -9.36
C ARG A 34 5.34 12.83 -7.93
N LYS A 35 6.21 13.81 -7.69
CA LYS A 35 6.58 14.40 -6.39
C LYS A 35 5.43 14.73 -5.42
N ASN A 36 4.17 14.75 -5.87
CA ASN A 36 2.98 15.10 -5.08
C ASN A 36 1.83 14.06 -5.13
N ARG A 37 2.07 12.79 -5.51
CA ARG A 37 1.02 11.76 -5.58
C ARG A 37 1.40 10.50 -4.80
N THR A 38 0.37 9.81 -4.30
CA THR A 38 0.46 8.59 -3.49
C THR A 38 1.16 7.49 -4.28
N ILE A 39 2.31 7.04 -3.79
CA ILE A 39 3.10 5.98 -4.42
C ILE A 39 2.42 4.65 -4.10
N ALA A 40 2.36 3.70 -5.04
CA ALA A 40 1.82 2.37 -4.73
C ALA A 40 2.73 1.61 -3.73
N PRO A 41 2.17 0.78 -2.84
CA PRO A 41 2.97 -0.05 -1.96
C PRO A 41 3.90 -1.00 -2.74
N PRO A 42 5.07 -1.32 -2.17
CA PRO A 42 5.98 -2.31 -2.74
C PRO A 42 5.27 -3.64 -2.95
N PHE A 43 5.60 -4.33 -4.05
CA PHE A 43 5.02 -5.63 -4.36
C PHE A 43 6.10 -6.62 -4.81
N ILE A 44 5.91 -7.87 -4.41
CA ILE A 44 6.74 -9.00 -4.83
C ILE A 44 6.06 -9.69 -6.01
N LYS A 45 6.79 -9.77 -7.12
CA LYS A 45 6.36 -10.54 -8.29
C LYS A 45 6.98 -11.94 -8.23
N ILE A 46 6.16 -12.95 -7.98
CA ILE A 46 6.57 -14.36 -7.95
C ILE A 46 5.96 -15.05 -9.17
N GLY A 47 6.77 -15.18 -10.23
CA GLY A 47 6.32 -15.70 -11.52
C GLY A 47 5.19 -14.86 -12.13
N ARG A 48 3.99 -15.46 -12.23
CA ARG A 48 2.77 -14.78 -12.70
C ARG A 48 1.96 -14.11 -11.58
N ALA A 49 2.27 -14.39 -10.32
CA ALA A 49 1.54 -13.87 -9.18
C ALA A 49 2.19 -12.59 -8.63
N VAL A 50 1.35 -11.64 -8.21
CA VAL A 50 1.76 -10.45 -7.45
C VAL A 50 1.32 -10.62 -6.02
N ARG A 51 2.25 -10.42 -5.08
CA ARG A 51 2.03 -10.53 -3.64
C ARG A 51 2.55 -9.27 -2.95
N TYR A 52 1.91 -8.89 -1.86
CA TYR A 52 2.29 -7.77 -1.03
C TYR A 52 2.63 -8.32 0.36
N LEU A 53 3.77 -7.97 0.92
CA LEU A 53 4.06 -8.38 2.29
C LEU A 53 3.38 -7.44 3.27
N LYS A 54 2.84 -8.00 4.35
CA LYS A 54 2.28 -7.23 5.46
C LYS A 54 3.27 -6.17 5.94
N GLU A 55 4.53 -6.54 6.11
CA GLU A 55 5.59 -5.64 6.56
C GLU A 55 5.83 -4.50 5.56
N ASP A 56 5.82 -4.79 4.26
CA ASP A 56 5.95 -3.76 3.22
C ASP A 56 4.74 -2.82 3.22
N LEU A 57 3.53 -3.35 3.43
CA LEU A 57 2.31 -2.56 3.56
C LEU A 57 2.33 -1.68 4.81
N ASP A 58 2.78 -2.24 5.94
CA ASP A 58 2.91 -1.52 7.21
C ASP A 58 3.95 -0.40 7.06
N LEU A 59 5.14 -0.68 6.53
CA LEU A 59 6.17 0.33 6.23
C LEU A 59 5.68 1.39 5.25
N TRP A 60 4.89 0.99 4.25
CA TRP A 60 4.31 1.92 3.29
C TRP A 60 3.26 2.83 3.96
N LEU A 61 2.39 2.29 4.80
CA LEU A 61 1.44 3.07 5.59
C LEU A 61 2.19 4.03 6.52
N GLU A 62 3.22 3.54 7.20
CA GLU A 62 4.10 4.34 8.07
C GLU A 62 4.75 5.50 7.28
N SER A 63 5.17 5.27 6.04
CA SER A 63 5.73 6.31 5.17
C SER A 63 4.69 7.34 4.71
N HIS A 64 3.39 6.99 4.69
CA HIS A 64 2.29 7.87 4.28
C HIS A 64 1.61 8.58 5.47
N THR A 65 1.86 8.14 6.70
CA THR A 65 1.54 8.87 7.94
C THR A 65 2.69 9.82 8.30
N LYS A 66 2.53 11.13 8.49
CA LYS A 66 1.37 11.97 8.78
C LYS A 66 1.42 13.13 7.81
N LEU A 67 0.27 13.47 7.22
CA LEU A 67 0.08 14.79 6.64
C LEU A 67 0.13 15.82 7.79
N ALA A 68 1.34 16.20 8.21
CA ALA A 68 1.60 17.30 9.14
C ALA A 68 1.42 18.67 8.44
N HIS A 69 0.44 18.74 7.53
CA HIS A 69 0.08 19.92 6.75
C HIS A 69 -1.44 20.14 6.81
N LEU A 70 -2.01 20.06 8.01
CA LEU A 70 -3.02 21.03 8.36
C LEU A 70 -2.28 22.11 9.15
N PRO A 71 -1.90 23.25 8.55
CA PRO A 71 -1.72 24.43 9.36
C PRO A 71 -3.07 24.66 10.07
N PHE A 72 -3.08 24.38 11.37
CA PHE A 72 -4.04 25.00 12.25
C PHE A 72 -3.78 26.51 12.16
N GLY A 73 -4.80 27.28 11.79
CA GLY A 73 -4.80 28.74 11.83
C GLY A 73 -4.83 29.37 10.43
N GLY A 74 -5.75 30.26 10.12
CA GLY A 74 -6.78 30.93 10.92
C GLY A 74 -7.56 31.88 10.00
#